data_AF-A0A9D1G7D3-F1
#
_entry.id   AF-A0A9D1G7D3-F1
#
_cell.length_a   1.000
_cell.length_b   1.000
_cell.length_c   1.000
_cell.angle_alpha   90.00
_cell.angle_beta   90.00
_cell.angle_gamma   90.00
#
_symmetry.space_group_name_H-M   'P 1'
#
loop_
_entity.id
_entity.type
_entity.pdbx_description
1 polymer ?
#
loop_
_entity_poly.entity_id
_entity_poly.type
_entity_poly.pdbx_seq_one_letter_code
_entity_poly.pdbx_strand_id
1 'polypeptide(L)'
;MNALKKFTRSQLFMPVVCVVLVLLINVVYDVAQGRPFYEFFRIYLSDAAEPVLQGRLISILNRGSEVAILAIGMTLVVSASAGTDISVGSVMSLCACVCCTVLAGDMAPQTTELAVPLIVGILAGLVVGCLCGAFNGFLVANLNIQP
;
A
#
# COMPACT_ATOMS: atom_id res chain seq x y z
N MET A 1 -36.92 -14.89 -9.06
CA MET A 1 -36.44 -13.66 -9.73
C MET A 1 -35.39 -12.97 -8.88
N ASN A 2 -34.12 -12.92 -9.27
CA ASN A 2 -33.17 -14.03 -9.23
C ASN A 2 -32.00 -13.52 -8.39
N ALA A 3 -31.42 -14.32 -7.51
CA ALA A 3 -30.28 -13.92 -6.67
C ALA A 3 -29.14 -13.28 -7.50
N LEU A 4 -28.98 -13.72 -8.75
CA LEU A 4 -28.12 -13.14 -9.78
C LEU A 4 -28.38 -11.64 -10.02
N LYS A 5 -29.64 -11.21 -10.17
CA LYS A 5 -29.98 -9.78 -10.37
C LYS A 5 -29.68 -8.92 -9.15
N LYS A 6 -29.79 -9.50 -7.94
CA LYS A 6 -29.43 -8.83 -6.68
C LYS A 6 -27.92 -8.74 -6.51
N PHE A 7 -27.19 -9.78 -6.92
CA PHE A 7 -25.74 -9.83 -6.87
C PHE A 7 -25.09 -8.85 -7.86
N THR A 8 -25.53 -8.83 -9.12
CA THR A 8 -25.04 -7.90 -10.15
C THR A 8 -25.29 -6.42 -9.82
N ARG A 9 -26.27 -6.11 -8.97
CA ARG A 9 -26.58 -4.73 -8.54
C ARG A 9 -25.84 -4.30 -7.26
N SER A 10 -25.06 -5.19 -6.65
CA SER A 10 -24.29 -4.87 -5.45
C SER A 10 -23.01 -4.11 -5.79
N GLN A 11 -22.58 -3.19 -4.92
CA GLN A 11 -21.32 -2.45 -5.11
C GLN A 11 -20.07 -3.35 -5.05
N LEU A 12 -20.22 -4.58 -4.53
CA LEU A 12 -19.19 -5.62 -4.51
C LEU A 12 -19.08 -6.39 -5.83
N PHE A 13 -20.06 -6.30 -6.72
CA PHE A 13 -20.03 -7.04 -7.98
C PHE A 13 -18.81 -6.68 -8.82
N MET A 14 -18.60 -5.38 -9.06
CA MET A 14 -17.50 -4.92 -9.91
C MET A 14 -16.12 -5.25 -9.32
N PRO A 15 -15.83 -4.97 -8.02
CA PRO A 15 -14.57 -5.38 -7.40
C PRO A 15 -14.31 -6.89 -7.49
N VAL A 16 -15.32 -7.72 -7.19
CA VAL A 16 -15.18 -9.18 -7.22
C VAL A 16 -14.90 -9.68 -8.65
N VAL A 17 -15.61 -9.15 -9.64
CA VAL A 17 -15.38 -9.49 -11.05
C VAL A 17 -13.96 -9.09 -11.46
N CYS A 18 -13.49 -7.89 -11.11
CA CYS A 18 -12.12 -7.46 -11.39
C CYS A 18 -11.07 -8.39 -10.76
N VAL A 19 -11.25 -8.79 -9.50
CA VAL A 19 -10.33 -9.71 -8.82
C VAL A 19 -10.30 -11.06 -9.52
N VAL A 20 -11.46 -11.64 -9.84
CA VAL A 20 -11.53 -12.91 -10.57
C VAL A 20 -10.86 -12.80 -11.95
N LEU A 21 -11.10 -11.70 -12.66
CA LEU A 21 -10.53 -11.45 -13.98
C LEU A 21 -8.99 -11.35 -13.91
N VAL A 22 -8.46 -10.60 -12.93
CA VAL A 22 -7.01 -10.49 -12.71
C VAL A 22 -6.39 -11.85 -12.35
N LEU A 23 -7.06 -12.66 -11.52
CA LEU A 23 -6.58 -14.01 -11.19
C LEU A 23 -6.54 -14.90 -12.44
N LEU A 24 -7.58 -14.86 -13.28
CA LEU A 24 -7.61 -15.63 -14.54
C LEU A 24 -6.50 -15.18 -15.50
N ILE A 25 -6.28 -13.88 -15.66
CA ILE A 25 -5.18 -13.36 -16.47
C ILE A 25 -3.84 -13.85 -15.95
N ASN A 26 -3.63 -13.84 -14.62
CA ASN A 26 -2.38 -14.32 -14.03
C ASN A 26 -2.15 -15.82 -14.29
N VAL A 27 -3.20 -16.64 -14.24
CA VAL A 27 -3.11 -18.08 -14.58
C VAL A 27 -2.77 -18.27 -16.06
N VAL A 28 -3.42 -17.53 -16.97
CA VAL A 28 -3.10 -17.58 -18.41
C VAL A 28 -1.68 -17.13 -18.68
N TYR A 29 -1.21 -16.08 -17.99
CA TYR A 29 0.16 -15.59 -18.09
C TYR A 29 1.19 -16.64 -17.66
N ASP A 30 0.92 -17.37 -16.58
CA ASP A 30 1.82 -18.42 -16.08
C ASP A 30 1.89 -19.59 -17.06
N VAL A 31 0.75 -20.01 -17.61
CA VAL A 31 0.70 -21.04 -18.65
C VAL A 31 1.42 -20.57 -19.93
N ALA A 32 1.26 -19.30 -20.32
CA ALA A 32 1.93 -18.72 -21.48
C ALA A 32 3.46 -18.63 -21.32
N GLN A 33 3.96 -18.52 -20.09
CA GLN A 33 5.40 -18.57 -19.78
C GLN A 33 5.95 -19.99 -19.57
N GLY A 34 5.16 -21.03 -19.83
CA GLY A 34 5.58 -22.42 -19.69
C GLY A 34 5.62 -22.92 -18.24
N ARG A 35 5.00 -22.19 -17.31
CA ARG A 35 4.88 -22.55 -15.89
C ARG A 35 3.58 -23.30 -15.63
N PRO A 36 3.52 -24.19 -14.63
CA PRO A 36 2.29 -24.85 -14.26
C PRO A 36 1.23 -23.85 -13.76
N PHE A 37 -0.04 -24.07 -14.11
CA PHE A 37 -1.18 -23.18 -13.80
C PHE A 37 -1.37 -22.88 -12.30
N TYR A 38 -0.85 -23.75 -11.43
CA TYR A 38 -0.95 -23.63 -9.97
C TYR A 38 0.23 -22.89 -9.33
N GLU A 39 1.26 -22.50 -10.09
CA GLU A 39 2.44 -21.80 -9.53
C GLU A 39 2.04 -20.47 -8.90
N PHE A 40 1.07 -19.76 -9.47
CA PHE A 40 0.47 -18.56 -8.89
C PHE A 40 -0.02 -18.77 -7.44
N PHE A 41 -0.62 -19.92 -7.15
CA PHE A 41 -1.21 -20.26 -5.85
C PHE A 41 -0.22 -20.98 -4.92
N ARG A 42 1.01 -21.22 -5.38
CA ARG A 42 2.01 -21.92 -4.58
C ARG A 42 2.59 -21.00 -3.52
N ILE A 43 2.51 -21.45 -2.27
CA ILE A 43 3.16 -20.87 -1.11
C ILE A 43 4.30 -21.80 -0.71
N TYR A 44 5.50 -21.24 -0.51
CA TYR A 44 6.68 -21.98 -0.07
C TYR A 44 7.42 -21.19 1.01
N LEU A 45 8.16 -21.89 1.87
CA LEU A 45 9.08 -21.24 2.81
C LEU A 45 10.41 -20.98 2.13
N SER A 46 10.99 -19.84 2.45
CA SER A 46 12.29 -19.41 1.94
C SER A 46 13.41 -20.03 2.75
N ASP A 47 14.44 -20.53 2.08
CA ASP A 47 15.62 -21.15 2.69
C ASP A 47 16.67 -20.09 3.08
N ALA A 48 16.21 -18.96 3.61
CA ALA A 48 17.06 -17.88 4.11
C ALA A 48 17.22 -18.01 5.63
N ALA A 49 18.17 -17.26 6.23
CA ALA A 49 18.44 -17.26 7.67
C ALA A 49 17.18 -17.00 8.55
N GLU A 50 16.16 -16.36 7.97
CA GLU A 50 14.83 -16.19 8.54
C GLU A 50 13.80 -16.84 7.57
N PRO A 51 13.10 -17.92 7.97
CA PRO A 51 12.19 -18.63 7.10
C PRO A 51 10.90 -17.81 6.89
N VAL A 52 10.88 -17.02 5.82
CA VAL A 52 9.70 -16.23 5.43
C VAL A 52 8.83 -16.98 4.43
N LEU A 53 7.52 -16.88 4.61
CA LEU A 53 6.52 -17.37 3.66
C LEU A 53 6.61 -16.54 2.37
N GLN A 54 6.91 -17.21 1.26
CA GLN A 54 6.98 -16.63 -0.07
C GLN A 54 5.98 -17.29 -1.03
N GLY A 55 5.61 -16.54 -2.04
CA GLY A 55 4.62 -16.93 -3.04
C GLY A 55 3.93 -15.69 -3.61
N ARG A 56 3.44 -15.78 -4.85
CA ARG A 56 2.82 -14.63 -5.53
C ARG A 56 1.60 -14.12 -4.78
N LEU A 57 0.82 -15.02 -4.20
CA LEU A 57 -0.33 -14.68 -3.37
C LEU A 57 0.08 -13.89 -2.12
N ILE A 58 1.15 -14.29 -1.44
CA ILE A 58 1.67 -13.59 -0.25
C ILE A 58 2.24 -12.23 -0.62
N SER A 59 2.97 -12.12 -1.74
CA SER A 59 3.47 -10.84 -2.23
C SER A 59 2.34 -9.87 -2.57
N ILE A 60 1.24 -10.35 -3.17
CA ILE A 60 0.04 -9.54 -3.43
C ILE A 60 -0.61 -9.08 -2.13
N LEU A 61 -0.73 -9.97 -1.13
CA LEU A 61 -1.28 -9.61 0.17
C LEU A 61 -0.43 -8.58 0.90
N ASN A 62 0.91 -8.73 0.90
CA ASN A 62 1.81 -7.78 1.53
C ASN A 62 1.74 -6.39 0.88
N ARG A 63 1.78 -6.32 -0.46
CA ARG A 63 1.62 -5.04 -1.19
C ARG A 63 0.21 -4.48 -1.05
N GLY A 64 -0.81 -5.34 -1.05
CA GLY A 64 -2.20 -4.96 -0.84
C GLY A 64 -2.45 -4.40 0.56
N SER A 65 -1.77 -4.92 1.57
CA SER A 65 -1.85 -4.43 2.96
C SER A 65 -1.34 -2.99 3.08
N GLU A 66 -0.25 -2.64 2.39
CA GLU A 66 0.27 -1.27 2.35
C GLU A 66 -0.80 -0.30 1.81
N VAL A 67 -1.40 -0.63 0.66
CA VAL A 67 -2.47 0.17 0.06
C VAL A 67 -3.74 0.20 0.93
N ALA A 68 -4.07 -0.90 1.59
CA ALA A 68 -5.24 -0.99 2.47
C ALA A 68 -5.11 -0.10 3.71
N ILE A 69 -3.93 -0.08 4.35
CA ILE A 69 -3.66 0.79 5.50
C ILE A 69 -3.78 2.26 5.08
N LEU A 70 -3.21 2.62 3.92
CA LEU A 70 -3.34 3.97 3.36
C LEU A 70 -4.81 4.33 3.09
N ALA A 71 -5.57 3.42 2.48
CA ALA A 71 -6.98 3.63 2.17
C ALA A 71 -7.80 3.93 3.44
N ILE A 72 -7.53 3.25 4.56
CA ILE A 72 -8.18 3.54 5.84
C ILE A 72 -7.89 4.99 6.29
N GLY A 73 -6.64 5.43 6.21
CA GLY A 73 -6.27 6.82 6.51
C GLY A 73 -6.97 7.83 5.59
N MET A 74 -6.99 7.56 4.28
CA MET A 74 -7.66 8.43 3.30
C MET A 74 -9.16 8.54 3.55
N THR A 75 -9.83 7.46 3.97
CA THR A 75 -11.27 7.51 4.26
C THR A 75 -11.62 8.44 5.41
N LEU A 76 -10.79 8.50 6.46
CA LEU A 76 -10.96 9.43 7.58
C LEU A 76 -10.86 10.88 7.10
N VAL A 77 -9.82 11.20 6.32
CA VAL A 77 -9.60 12.56 5.79
C VAL A 77 -10.76 12.97 4.87
N VAL A 78 -11.15 12.12 3.92
CA VAL A 78 -12.27 12.41 3.00
C VAL A 78 -13.58 12.61 3.76
N SER A 79 -13.83 11.80 4.79
CA SER A 79 -15.05 11.91 5.61
C SER A 79 -15.10 13.22 6.42
N ALA A 80 -13.96 13.72 6.89
CA ALA A 80 -13.86 14.94 7.68
C ALA A 80 -13.85 16.21 6.80
N SER A 81 -13.28 16.11 5.60
CA SER A 81 -13.03 17.25 4.71
C SER A 81 -14.08 17.46 3.61
N ALA A 82 -14.99 16.50 3.40
CA ALA A 82 -15.97 16.48 2.29
C ALA A 82 -15.36 16.62 0.87
N GLY A 83 -14.05 16.47 0.74
CA GLY A 83 -13.28 16.54 -0.50
C GLY A 83 -12.23 15.43 -0.55
N THR A 84 -11.78 15.08 -1.75
CA THR A 84 -10.72 14.08 -1.95
C THR A 84 -9.36 14.76 -1.77
N ASP A 85 -8.70 14.50 -0.65
CA ASP A 85 -7.32 14.93 -0.44
C ASP A 85 -6.37 14.07 -1.30
N ILE A 86 -5.66 14.70 -2.24
CA ILE A 86 -4.69 14.02 -3.12
C ILE A 86 -3.28 14.07 -2.50
N SER A 87 -3.04 14.96 -1.54
CA SER A 87 -1.74 15.19 -0.89
C SER A 87 -1.26 14.02 -0.01
N VAL A 88 -2.13 13.10 0.36
CA VAL A 88 -1.77 11.88 1.12
C VAL A 88 -0.66 11.06 0.45
N GLY A 89 -0.61 11.03 -0.88
CA GLY A 89 0.47 10.37 -1.61
C GLY A 89 1.81 11.11 -1.51
N SER A 90 1.79 12.45 -1.56
CA SER A 90 3.01 13.26 -1.43
C SER A 90 3.54 13.27 -0.01
N VAL A 91 2.67 13.34 1.00
CA VAL A 91 3.06 13.22 2.42
C VAL A 91 3.64 11.84 2.72
N MET A 92 3.04 10.75 2.20
CA MET A 92 3.60 9.41 2.32
C MET A 92 5.02 9.33 1.73
N SER A 93 5.22 9.85 0.51
CA SER A 93 6.53 9.86 -0.14
C SER A 93 7.56 10.67 0.65
N LEU A 94 7.13 11.78 1.25
CA LEU A 94 7.99 12.64 2.05
C LEU A 94 8.41 11.94 3.36
N CYS A 95 7.47 11.31 4.07
CA CYS A 95 7.76 10.49 5.25
C CYS A 95 8.73 9.35 4.94
N ALA A 96 8.52 8.64 3.82
CA ALA A 96 9.39 7.56 3.38
C ALA A 96 10.81 8.09 3.08
N CYS A 97 10.91 9.22 2.37
CA CYS A 97 12.19 9.86 2.08
C CYS A 97 12.93 10.25 3.37
N VAL A 98 12.25 10.91 4.33
CA VAL A 98 12.84 11.30 5.62
C VAL A 98 13.28 10.08 6.43
N CYS A 99 12.48 9.03 6.47
CA CYS A 99 12.85 7.79 7.15
C CYS A 99 14.11 7.17 6.52
N CYS A 100 14.14 7.04 5.19
CA CYS A 100 15.29 6.49 4.47
C CYS A 100 16.54 7.35 4.63
N THR A 101 16.44 8.69 4.56
CA THR A 101 17.61 9.57 4.71
C THR A 101 18.18 9.53 6.13
N VAL A 102 17.32 9.46 7.16
CA VAL A 102 17.75 9.33 8.56
C VAL A 102 18.39 7.95 8.82
N LEU A 103 17.83 6.88 8.27
CA LEU A 103 18.36 5.52 8.46
C LEU A 103 19.67 5.28 7.70
N ALA A 104 19.77 5.81 6.47
CA ALA A 104 20.96 5.63 5.64
C ALA A 104 22.15 6.45 6.15
N GLY A 105 21.91 7.55 6.86
CA GLY A 105 22.95 8.54 7.17
C GLY A 105 23.33 9.33 5.92
N ASP A 106 23.59 10.62 6.11
CA ASP A 106 23.86 11.65 5.09
C ASP A 106 24.25 11.12 3.68
N MET A 107 23.32 11.24 2.72
CA MET A 107 23.50 11.07 1.26
C MET A 107 24.39 9.91 0.81
N ALA A 108 24.50 8.83 1.59
CA ALA A 108 25.26 7.65 1.21
C ALA A 108 24.38 6.76 0.33
N PRO A 109 24.74 6.53 -0.95
CA PRO A 109 23.87 5.82 -1.89
C PRO A 109 23.67 4.35 -1.53
N GLN A 110 24.54 3.77 -0.68
CA GLN A 110 24.44 2.40 -0.17
C GLN A 110 25.13 2.30 1.20
N THR A 111 24.36 2.11 2.28
CA THR A 111 24.90 1.77 3.59
C THR A 111 24.44 0.37 3.98
N THR A 112 25.41 -0.51 4.23
CA THR A 112 25.19 -1.90 4.67
C THR A 112 24.86 -1.97 6.16
N GLU A 113 25.01 -0.85 6.88
CA GLU A 113 24.81 -0.69 8.31
C GLU A 113 23.82 0.46 8.56
N LEU A 114 22.89 0.26 9.50
CA LEU A 114 21.95 1.31 9.91
C LEU A 114 22.73 2.40 10.67
N ALA A 115 22.76 3.63 10.14
CA ALA A 115 23.46 4.74 10.77
C ALA A 115 22.84 5.11 12.14
N VAL A 116 21.54 4.90 12.27
CA VAL A 116 20.75 5.17 13.47
C VAL A 116 19.78 4.01 13.70
N PRO A 117 19.47 3.64 14.96
CA PRO A 117 18.46 2.61 15.25
C PRO A 117 17.13 2.89 14.54
N LEU A 118 16.51 1.82 14.03
CA LEU A 118 15.28 1.85 13.22
C LEU A 118 14.18 2.74 13.80
N ILE A 119 14.03 2.69 15.13
CA ILE A 119 13.03 3.45 15.88
C ILE A 119 13.16 4.96 15.63
N VAL A 120 14.38 5.48 15.52
CA VAL A 120 14.61 6.92 15.32
C VAL A 120 14.20 7.35 13.92
N GLY A 121 14.48 6.54 12.89
CA GLY A 121 14.03 6.81 11.52
C GLY A 121 12.50 6.83 11.41
N ILE A 122 11.83 5.88 12.07
CA ILE A 122 10.36 5.82 12.14
C ILE A 122 9.81 7.06 12.85
N LEU A 123 10.37 7.44 14.00
CA LEU A 123 9.93 8.61 14.75
C LEU A 123 10.12 9.90 13.94
N ALA A 124 11.25 10.05 13.24
CA ALA A 124 11.50 11.21 12.37
C ALA A 124 10.47 11.30 11.24
N GLY A 125 10.21 10.20 10.53
CA GLY A 125 9.17 10.15 9.49
C GLY A 125 7.77 10.45 10.05
N LEU A 126 7.46 9.97 11.24
CA LEU A 126 6.17 10.20 11.90
C LEU A 126 5.98 11.66 12.31
N VAL A 127 7.01 12.30 12.88
CA VAL A 127 6.97 13.72 13.25
C VAL A 127 6.73 14.58 12.00
N VAL A 128 7.47 14.33 10.93
CA VAL A 128 7.29 15.09 9.67
C VAL A 128 5.91 14.83 9.06
N GLY A 129 5.44 13.59 9.08
CA GLY A 129 4.10 13.23 8.61
C GLY A 129 2.99 13.92 9.39
N CYS A 130 3.10 13.99 10.72
CA CYS A 130 2.16 14.71 11.57
C CYS A 130 2.17 16.21 11.28
N LEU A 131 3.33 16.83 11.07
CA LEU A 131 3.44 18.25 10.76
C LEU A 131 2.82 18.59 9.40
N CYS A 132 3.19 17.84 8.34
CA CYS A 132 2.62 18.02 7.01
C CYS A 132 1.12 17.70 6.98
N GLY A 133 0.69 16.64 7.66
CA GLY A 133 -0.72 16.25 7.77
C GLY A 133 -1.55 17.30 8.51
N ALA A 134 -1.03 17.88 9.59
CA ALA A 134 -1.70 18.97 10.30
C ALA A 134 -1.84 20.23 9.43
N PHE A 135 -0.80 20.55 8.64
CA PHE A 135 -0.85 21.66 7.69
C PHE A 135 -1.92 21.42 6.60
N ASN A 136 -1.96 20.22 6.01
CA ASN A 136 -2.96 19.88 5.00
C ASN A 136 -4.38 19.90 5.58
N GLY A 137 -4.57 19.36 6.78
CA GLY A 137 -5.85 19.42 7.50
C GLY A 137 -6.30 20.86 7.78
N PHE A 138 -5.38 21.76 8.14
CA PHE A 138 -5.67 23.18 8.33
C PHE A 138 -6.09 23.87 7.03
N LEU A 139 -5.38 23.63 5.92
CA LEU A 139 -5.72 24.21 4.61
C LEU A 139 -7.12 23.79 4.16
N VAL A 140 -7.46 22.52 4.37
CA VAL A 140 -8.76 22.00 3.94
C VAL A 140 -9.88 22.49 4.86
N ALA A 141 -9.70 22.43 6.19
CA ALA A 141 -10.74 22.79 7.15
C ALA A 141 -11.02 24.31 7.22
N ASN A 142 -9.99 25.16 7.11
CA ASN A 142 -10.16 26.60 7.28
C ASN A 142 -10.17 27.38 5.97
N LEU A 143 -9.48 26.91 4.92
CA LEU A 143 -9.37 27.63 3.65
C LEU A 143 -10.16 26.97 2.51
N ASN A 144 -10.75 25.77 2.71
CA ASN A 144 -11.44 24.99 1.67
C ASN A 144 -10.59 24.76 0.39
N ILE A 145 -9.26 24.82 0.52
CA ILE A 145 -8.34 24.53 -0.58
C ILE A 145 -8.03 23.04 -0.50
N GLN A 146 -8.36 22.29 -1.55
CA GLN A 146 -7.89 20.90 -1.70
C GLN A 146 -6.47 20.92 -2.26
N PRO A 147 -5.46 20.51 -1.48
CA PRO A 147 -4.08 20.40 -1.94
C PRO A 147 -3.84 19.18 -2.85
#